data_AF-A0A2V6B6E2-F1
#
_entry.id   AF-A0A2V6B6E2-F1
#
_cell.length_a   1.000
_cell.length_b   1.000
_cell.length_c   1.000
_cell.angle_alpha   90.00
_cell.angle_beta   90.00
_cell.angle_gamma   90.00
#
_symmetry.space_group_name_H-M   'P 1'
#
loop_
_entity.id
_entity.type
_entity.pdbx_description
1 polymer ?
#
loop_
_entity_poly.entity_id
_entity_poly.type
_entity_poly.pdbx_seq_one_letter_code
_entity_poly.pdbx_strand_id
1 'polypeptide(L)'
;MPNLATWIRPKDEKWFQPFFAKHPDVHVFDARKGDVALDQMDGLLLTGGSDISPEFLRQENVDPSLIHNDVDPLRDRWEFDAITRSLARGLPIFGICRGIQVLNVALGGTLKLDILGHNLPEQKESDIQPLRYDRNATHRYEKVNSAHHQAVNRLAEDFEVEAWSATDDIIEQVRLRNCPFAFAVQYHPERGKIYDALFEDFFARLQTR
;
A
#
# COMPACT_ATOMS: atom_id res chain seq x y z
N MET A 1 -11.37 -5.97 -20.21
CA MET A 1 -10.08 -6.11 -19.54
C MET A 1 -9.86 -4.84 -18.74
N PRO A 2 -9.95 -4.87 -17.41
CA PRO A 2 -9.72 -3.70 -16.59
C PRO A 2 -8.25 -3.27 -16.65
N ASN A 3 -8.03 -1.97 -16.56
CA ASN A 3 -6.73 -1.33 -16.61
C ASN A 3 -6.22 -1.06 -15.19
N LEU A 4 -5.34 -1.91 -14.67
CA LEU A 4 -4.72 -1.72 -13.36
C LEU A 4 -3.50 -0.80 -13.47
N ALA A 5 -3.58 0.39 -12.87
CA ALA A 5 -2.45 1.29 -12.77
C ALA A 5 -1.57 0.92 -11.56
N THR A 6 -0.24 1.01 -11.74
CA THR A 6 0.72 0.75 -10.66
C THR A 6 2.07 1.40 -10.94
N TRP A 7 2.94 1.41 -9.93
CA TRP A 7 4.35 1.73 -10.06
C TRP A 7 5.14 0.65 -9.33
N ILE A 8 5.87 -0.20 -10.07
CA ILE A 8 6.60 -1.33 -9.48
C ILE A 8 8.09 -1.17 -9.72
N ARG A 9 8.89 -1.20 -8.63
CA ARG A 9 10.35 -1.19 -8.76
C ARG A 9 10.80 -2.48 -9.45
N PRO A 10 11.83 -2.44 -10.32
CA PRO A 10 12.26 -3.63 -11.07
C PRO A 10 12.60 -4.83 -10.18
N LYS A 11 13.17 -4.59 -8.99
CA LYS A 11 13.51 -5.65 -8.03
C LYS A 11 12.29 -6.34 -7.39
N ASP A 12 11.13 -5.67 -7.39
CA ASP A 12 9.91 -6.14 -6.75
C ASP A 12 8.96 -6.85 -7.74
N GLU A 13 9.15 -6.66 -9.06
CA GLU A 13 8.27 -7.24 -10.11
C GLU A 13 8.05 -8.74 -9.94
N LYS A 14 9.12 -9.48 -9.61
CA LYS A 14 9.08 -10.94 -9.42
C LYS A 14 8.05 -11.41 -8.38
N TRP A 15 7.72 -10.57 -7.39
CA TRP A 15 6.79 -10.92 -6.32
C TRP A 15 5.33 -10.75 -6.75
N PHE A 16 5.06 -9.84 -7.67
CA PHE A 16 3.70 -9.60 -8.18
C PHE A 16 3.33 -10.52 -9.35
N GLN A 17 4.31 -11.02 -10.11
CA GLN A 17 4.07 -11.89 -11.27
C GLN A 17 3.16 -13.09 -11.00
N PRO A 18 3.29 -13.85 -9.88
CA PRO A 18 2.40 -14.97 -9.60
C PRO A 18 0.93 -14.57 -9.46
N PHE A 19 0.64 -13.35 -8.98
CA PHE A 19 -0.71 -12.83 -8.84
C PHE A 19 -1.24 -12.34 -10.19
N PHE A 20 -0.45 -11.57 -10.94
CA PHE A 20 -0.84 -11.11 -12.28
C PHE A 20 -1.07 -12.25 -13.26
N ALA A 21 -0.27 -13.33 -13.19
CA ALA A 21 -0.42 -14.50 -14.06
C ALA A 21 -1.75 -15.25 -13.85
N LYS A 22 -2.39 -15.11 -12.68
CA LYS A 22 -3.73 -15.68 -12.40
C LYS A 22 -4.86 -14.86 -13.04
N HIS A 23 -4.60 -13.61 -13.39
CA HIS A 23 -5.57 -12.64 -13.93
C HIS A 23 -5.11 -12.11 -15.30
N PRO A 24 -4.98 -12.97 -16.32
CA PRO A 24 -4.45 -12.57 -17.65
C PRO A 24 -5.36 -11.59 -18.41
N ASP A 25 -6.59 -11.41 -17.95
CA ASP A 25 -7.58 -10.46 -18.46
C ASP A 25 -7.46 -9.05 -17.85
N VAL A 26 -6.56 -8.85 -16.89
CA VAL A 26 -6.22 -7.54 -16.33
C VAL A 26 -5.01 -6.96 -17.07
N HIS A 27 -5.16 -5.75 -17.60
CA HIS A 27 -4.04 -5.03 -18.20
C HIS A 27 -3.29 -4.24 -17.12
N VAL A 28 -2.05 -4.62 -16.82
CA VAL A 28 -1.22 -3.94 -15.82
C VAL A 28 -0.38 -2.84 -16.47
N PHE A 29 -0.68 -1.58 -16.15
CA PHE A 29 0.06 -0.40 -16.55
C PHE A 29 1.05 0.03 -15.47
N ASP A 30 2.32 -0.29 -15.67
CA ASP A 30 3.42 0.17 -14.80
C ASP A 30 3.94 1.52 -15.29
N ALA A 31 3.63 2.59 -14.54
CA ALA A 31 3.98 3.97 -14.85
C ALA A 31 5.49 4.24 -14.91
N ARG A 32 6.31 3.32 -14.39
CA ARG A 32 7.76 3.35 -14.57
C ARG A 32 8.18 3.06 -16.01
N LYS A 33 7.38 2.30 -16.77
CA LYS A 33 7.71 1.78 -18.11
C LYS A 33 7.06 2.58 -19.23
N GLY A 34 6.09 3.43 -18.93
CA GLY A 34 5.38 4.23 -19.91
C GLY A 34 4.31 5.09 -19.27
N ASP A 35 3.70 5.94 -20.08
CA ASP A 35 2.61 6.79 -19.63
C ASP A 35 1.36 5.95 -19.28
N VAL A 36 0.66 6.36 -18.23
CA VAL A 36 -0.58 5.72 -17.80
C VAL A 36 -1.68 6.76 -17.90
N ALA A 37 -2.63 6.53 -18.81
CA ALA A 37 -3.83 7.36 -18.89
C ALA A 37 -4.68 7.16 -17.63
N LEU A 38 -4.44 7.96 -16.59
CA LEU A 38 -5.10 7.82 -15.28
C LEU A 38 -6.63 7.92 -15.37
N ASP A 39 -7.18 8.55 -16.42
CA ASP A 39 -8.63 8.61 -16.67
C ASP A 39 -9.21 7.31 -17.26
N GLN A 40 -8.33 6.38 -17.65
CA GLN A 40 -8.67 5.08 -18.22
C GLN A 40 -8.35 3.91 -17.29
N MET A 41 -7.73 4.15 -16.13
CA MET A 41 -7.52 3.09 -15.13
C MET A 41 -8.85 2.64 -14.50
N ASP A 42 -8.92 1.38 -14.10
CA ASP A 42 -10.06 0.74 -13.43
C ASP A 42 -9.71 0.27 -12.01
N GLY A 43 -8.46 0.46 -11.60
CA GLY A 43 -7.97 0.25 -10.24
C GLY A 43 -6.54 0.73 -10.08
N LEU A 44 -6.10 0.83 -8.82
CA LEU A 44 -4.77 1.32 -8.46
C LEU A 44 -4.11 0.39 -7.45
N LEU A 45 -2.91 -0.09 -7.78
CA LEU A 45 -2.04 -0.85 -6.87
C LEU A 45 -0.83 0.00 -6.48
N LEU A 46 -0.79 0.45 -5.22
CA LEU A 46 0.32 1.19 -4.64
C LEU A 46 1.27 0.20 -3.95
N THR A 47 2.48 0.03 -4.49
CA THR A 47 3.42 -0.99 -4.00
C THR A 47 4.39 -0.46 -2.92
N GLY A 48 5.18 -1.36 -2.31
CA GLY A 48 6.30 -0.97 -1.46
C GLY A 48 7.35 -0.11 -2.18
N GLY A 49 8.24 0.54 -1.43
CA GLY A 49 9.18 1.48 -2.05
C GLY A 49 10.20 2.07 -1.10
N SER A 50 10.84 3.15 -1.55
CA SER A 50 11.61 4.08 -0.72
C SER A 50 10.67 4.97 0.09
N ASP A 51 11.19 5.84 0.93
CA ASP A 51 10.35 6.75 1.72
C ASP A 51 9.60 7.76 0.81
N ILE A 52 8.62 8.45 1.38
CA ILE A 52 7.91 9.55 0.70
C ILE A 52 8.80 10.79 0.71
N SER A 53 8.90 11.46 -0.44
CA SER A 53 9.69 12.70 -0.56
C SER A 53 9.15 13.79 0.39
N PRO A 54 10.02 14.54 1.10
CA PRO A 54 9.61 15.46 2.16
C PRO A 54 8.52 16.47 1.77
N GLU A 55 8.54 16.96 0.53
CA GLU A 55 7.58 17.95 0.02
C GLU A 55 6.14 17.41 -0.12
N PHE A 56 5.96 16.09 -0.09
CA PHE A 56 4.64 15.44 -0.12
C PHE A 56 4.11 15.12 1.28
N LEU A 57 4.96 15.15 2.31
CA LEU A 57 4.54 14.92 3.68
C LEU A 57 3.65 16.06 4.18
N ARG A 58 2.48 15.72 4.70
CA ARG A 58 1.49 16.68 5.23
C ARG A 58 1.65 16.92 6.74
N GLN A 59 2.88 16.87 7.25
CA GLN A 59 3.18 17.01 8.67
C GLN A 59 4.19 18.11 8.94
N GLU A 60 4.05 18.76 10.09
CA GLU A 60 5.00 19.76 10.58
C GLU A 60 6.26 19.08 11.13
N ASN A 61 7.38 19.80 11.14
CA ASN A 61 8.65 19.37 11.77
C ASN A 61 9.18 18.03 11.24
N VAL A 62 9.23 17.87 9.91
CA VAL A 62 9.92 16.73 9.26
C VAL A 62 11.42 16.87 9.50
N ASP A 63 12.01 15.95 10.25
CA ASP A 63 13.47 15.80 10.33
C ASP A 63 13.98 15.05 9.09
N PRO A 64 14.69 15.71 8.16
CA PRO A 64 15.15 15.07 6.93
C PRO A 64 16.15 13.93 7.18
N SER A 65 16.79 13.88 8.35
CA SER A 65 17.74 12.81 8.68
C SER A 65 17.09 11.43 8.90
N LEU A 66 15.77 11.42 9.13
CA LEU A 66 14.96 10.20 9.28
C LEU A 66 14.40 9.69 7.94
N ILE A 67 14.68 10.39 6.84
CA ILE A 67 14.22 10.03 5.51
C ILE A 67 15.41 9.46 4.74
N HIS A 68 15.28 8.25 4.22
CA HIS A 68 16.33 7.64 3.42
C HIS A 68 16.59 8.43 2.13
N ASN A 69 17.84 8.47 1.68
CA ASN A 69 18.25 9.27 0.52
C ASN A 69 17.76 8.74 -0.84
N ASP A 70 16.99 7.64 -0.88
CA ASP A 70 16.50 6.97 -2.09
C ASP A 70 15.04 7.33 -2.45
N VAL A 71 14.53 8.44 -1.92
CA VAL A 71 13.21 8.99 -2.27
C VAL A 71 13.05 9.21 -3.78
N ASP A 72 11.80 9.12 -4.27
CA ASP A 72 11.46 9.26 -5.68
C ASP A 72 10.31 10.27 -5.86
N PRO A 73 10.62 11.58 -6.00
CA PRO A 73 9.60 12.63 -6.15
C PRO A 73 8.71 12.47 -7.40
N LEU A 74 9.22 11.79 -8.44
CA LEU A 74 8.45 11.53 -9.65
C LEU A 74 7.37 10.49 -9.37
N ARG A 75 7.73 9.39 -8.70
CA ARG A 75 6.79 8.39 -8.21
C ARG A 75 5.78 9.02 -7.26
N ASP A 76 6.23 9.83 -6.30
CA ASP A 76 5.34 10.50 -5.34
C ASP A 76 4.28 11.35 -6.05
N ARG A 77 4.70 12.19 -6.99
CA ARG A 77 3.76 13.00 -7.76
C ARG A 77 2.72 12.15 -8.49
N TRP A 78 3.20 11.12 -9.19
CA TRP A 78 2.33 10.24 -9.96
C TRP A 78 1.33 9.48 -9.07
N GLU A 79 1.79 8.93 -7.94
CA GLU A 79 0.91 8.18 -7.03
C GLU A 79 -0.12 9.10 -6.35
N PHE A 80 0.25 10.32 -5.94
CA PHE A 80 -0.71 11.28 -5.38
C PHE A 80 -1.77 11.69 -6.41
N ASP A 81 -1.38 11.91 -7.67
CA ASP A 81 -2.32 12.20 -8.76
C ASP A 81 -3.24 10.99 -9.05
N ALA A 82 -2.66 9.78 -9.07
CA ALA A 82 -3.41 8.54 -9.27
C ALA A 82 -4.41 8.28 -8.13
N ILE A 83 -4.01 8.50 -6.86
CA ILE A 83 -4.91 8.38 -5.70
C ILE A 83 -6.08 9.35 -5.85
N THR A 84 -5.80 10.62 -6.14
CA THR A 84 -6.82 11.66 -6.30
C THR A 84 -7.85 11.26 -7.37
N ARG A 85 -7.40 10.79 -8.53
CA ARG A 85 -8.28 10.36 -9.62
C ARG A 85 -9.03 9.06 -9.31
N SER A 86 -8.40 8.10 -8.63
CA SER A 86 -9.04 6.86 -8.20
C SER A 86 -10.19 7.14 -7.24
N LEU A 87 -9.96 7.97 -6.23
CA LEU A 87 -10.97 8.34 -5.24
C LEU A 87 -12.12 9.12 -5.87
N ALA A 88 -11.84 10.10 -6.74
CA ALA A 88 -12.87 10.86 -7.44
C ALA A 88 -13.79 10.00 -8.31
N ARG A 89 -13.30 8.84 -8.77
CA ARG A 89 -14.02 7.89 -9.61
C ARG A 89 -14.54 6.67 -8.84
N GLY A 90 -14.29 6.58 -7.52
CA GLY A 90 -14.66 5.42 -6.71
C GLY A 90 -13.98 4.11 -7.12
N LEU A 91 -12.76 4.18 -7.68
CA LEU A 91 -12.02 3.01 -8.14
C LEU A 91 -11.43 2.21 -6.96
N PRO A 92 -11.25 0.88 -7.12
CA PRO A 92 -10.54 0.06 -6.16
C PRO A 92 -9.07 0.49 -6.00
N ILE A 93 -8.61 0.63 -4.76
CA ILE A 93 -7.21 0.92 -4.40
C ILE A 93 -6.69 -0.15 -3.45
N PHE A 94 -5.52 -0.72 -3.76
CA PHE A 94 -4.79 -1.60 -2.85
C PHE A 94 -3.41 -1.02 -2.53
N GLY A 95 -3.13 -0.72 -1.26
CA GLY A 95 -1.85 -0.20 -0.79
C GLY A 95 -1.02 -1.23 -0.03
N ILE A 96 0.28 -1.32 -0.33
CA ILE A 96 1.22 -2.27 0.29
C ILE A 96 2.43 -1.52 0.84
N CYS A 97 2.73 -1.68 2.13
CA CYS A 97 3.88 -1.12 2.84
C CYS A 97 4.02 0.40 2.68
N ARG A 98 4.76 0.88 1.69
CA ARG A 98 4.77 2.30 1.33
C ARG A 98 3.39 2.76 0.85
N GLY A 99 2.63 1.89 0.17
CA GLY A 99 1.32 2.23 -0.37
C GLY A 99 0.29 2.65 0.68
N ILE A 100 0.26 2.00 1.86
CA ILE A 100 -0.58 2.46 2.98
C ILE A 100 -0.16 3.85 3.47
N GLN A 101 1.14 4.13 3.49
CA GLN A 101 1.69 5.40 3.94
C GLN A 101 1.36 6.53 2.97
N VAL A 102 1.58 6.32 1.67
CA VAL A 102 1.25 7.28 0.60
C VAL A 102 -0.25 7.58 0.60
N LEU A 103 -1.08 6.54 0.67
CA LEU A 103 -2.52 6.70 0.69
C LEU A 103 -2.98 7.48 1.93
N ASN A 104 -2.43 7.19 3.10
CA ASN A 104 -2.72 7.93 4.33
C ASN A 104 -2.31 9.41 4.22
N VAL A 105 -1.10 9.70 3.75
CA VAL A 105 -0.59 11.07 3.60
C VAL A 105 -1.37 11.86 2.54
N ALA A 106 -1.74 11.23 1.42
CA ALA A 106 -2.57 11.84 0.38
C ALA A 106 -3.95 12.28 0.92
N LEU A 107 -4.46 11.60 1.94
CA LEU A 107 -5.72 11.90 2.62
C LEU A 107 -5.56 12.75 3.89
N GLY A 108 -4.37 13.32 4.14
CA GLY A 108 -4.13 14.27 5.24
C GLY A 108 -3.63 13.64 6.55
N GLY A 109 -3.34 12.34 6.55
CA GLY A 109 -2.65 11.66 7.63
C GLY A 109 -1.15 11.99 7.69
N THR A 110 -0.46 11.46 8.70
CA THR A 110 0.97 11.66 8.94
C THR A 110 1.68 10.34 9.24
N LEU A 111 3.01 10.36 9.25
CA LEU A 111 3.86 9.19 9.49
C LEU A 111 4.74 9.35 10.74
N LYS A 112 5.03 8.20 11.37
CA LYS A 112 6.21 8.03 12.21
C LYS A 112 7.37 7.78 11.23
N LEU A 113 8.33 8.69 11.21
CA LEU A 113 9.44 8.66 10.24
C LEU A 113 10.54 7.66 10.62
N ASP A 114 10.51 7.12 11.83
CA ASP A 114 11.34 6.00 12.27
C ASP A 114 10.61 5.19 13.36
N ILE A 115 10.70 3.87 13.27
CA ILE A 115 10.20 2.89 14.24
C ILE A 115 11.16 1.70 14.33
N LEU A 116 11.29 1.13 15.52
CA LEU A 116 12.22 0.03 15.79
C LEU A 116 11.51 -1.33 15.66
N GLY A 117 12.23 -2.33 15.16
CA GLY A 117 11.77 -3.73 15.22
C GLY A 117 10.79 -4.17 14.13
N HIS A 118 10.67 -3.41 13.04
CA HIS A 118 9.81 -3.70 11.88
C HIS A 118 10.57 -3.90 10.56
N ASN A 119 11.89 -4.03 10.63
CA ASN A 119 12.75 -4.17 9.45
C ASN A 119 13.94 -5.12 9.69
N LEU A 120 13.81 -6.03 10.67
CA LEU A 120 14.84 -7.02 10.98
C LEU A 120 14.98 -8.03 9.84
N PRO A 121 16.19 -8.56 9.56
CA PRO A 121 16.41 -9.49 8.46
C PRO A 121 15.45 -10.69 8.45
N GLU A 122 15.20 -11.31 9.60
CA GLU A 122 14.27 -12.46 9.70
C GLU A 122 12.81 -12.10 9.38
N GLN A 123 12.39 -10.85 9.59
CA GLN A 123 11.02 -10.40 9.38
C GLN A 123 10.69 -10.20 7.90
N LYS A 124 11.69 -9.94 7.04
CA LYS A 124 11.47 -9.52 5.64
C LYS A 124 10.90 -10.60 4.75
N GLU A 125 11.19 -11.86 5.09
CA GLU A 125 10.88 -13.04 4.27
C GLU A 125 10.07 -14.10 5.05
N SER A 126 9.79 -13.87 6.33
CA SER A 126 9.05 -14.81 7.19
C SER A 126 7.90 -14.12 7.89
N ASP A 127 6.74 -14.78 7.89
CA ASP A 127 5.54 -14.30 8.57
C ASP A 127 5.65 -14.55 10.09
N ILE A 128 6.32 -13.64 10.80
CA ILE A 128 6.64 -13.79 12.24
C ILE A 128 6.03 -12.71 13.12
N GLN A 129 5.59 -11.58 12.56
CA GLN A 129 4.99 -10.49 13.31
C GLN A 129 3.52 -10.79 13.61
N PRO A 130 3.11 -10.96 14.87
CA PRO A 130 1.72 -11.25 15.22
C PRO A 130 0.83 -10.03 15.06
N LEU A 131 -0.42 -10.26 14.64
CA LEU A 131 -1.43 -9.21 14.47
C LEU A 131 -2.59 -9.34 15.48
N ARG A 132 -3.08 -8.19 15.94
CA ARG A 132 -4.33 -8.03 16.67
C ARG A 132 -5.33 -7.34 15.75
N TYR A 133 -6.57 -7.84 15.71
CA TYR A 133 -7.58 -7.37 14.77
C TYR A 133 -8.76 -6.69 15.43
N ASP A 134 -9.34 -5.71 14.74
CA ASP A 134 -10.70 -5.25 15.02
C ASP A 134 -11.70 -6.39 14.74
N ARG A 135 -12.89 -6.35 15.36
CA ARG A 135 -13.93 -7.37 15.16
C ARG A 135 -14.41 -7.45 13.71
N ASN A 136 -14.39 -6.33 12.99
CA ASN A 136 -14.90 -6.26 11.62
C ASN A 136 -13.80 -6.39 10.55
N ALA A 137 -12.58 -6.77 10.94
CA ALA A 137 -11.48 -6.97 10.00
C ALA A 137 -11.83 -7.99 8.92
N THR A 138 -11.60 -7.60 7.66
CA THR A 138 -11.99 -8.35 6.46
C THR A 138 -11.02 -9.49 6.17
N HIS A 139 -9.73 -9.23 6.32
CA HIS A 139 -8.65 -10.21 6.15
C HIS A 139 -7.93 -10.41 7.47
N ARG A 140 -7.65 -11.66 7.84
CA ARG A 140 -7.03 -12.04 9.12
C ARG A 140 -5.94 -13.08 8.94
N TYR A 141 -4.78 -12.82 9.53
CA TYR A 141 -3.58 -13.65 9.49
C TYR A 141 -3.02 -13.75 10.90
N GLU A 142 -2.56 -14.94 11.32
CA GLU A 142 -1.96 -15.09 12.65
C GLU A 142 -0.69 -14.24 12.77
N LYS A 143 0.15 -14.28 11.73
CA LYS A 143 1.39 -13.53 11.61
C LYS A 143 1.60 -13.06 10.18
N VAL A 144 2.38 -12.00 10.04
CA VAL A 144 2.80 -11.41 8.76
C VAL A 144 4.29 -11.10 8.76
N ASN A 145 4.84 -10.90 7.58
CA ASN A 145 6.20 -10.38 7.42
C ASN A 145 6.25 -8.87 7.73
N SER A 146 7.45 -8.32 7.92
CA SER A 146 7.65 -6.89 8.19
C SER A 146 8.97 -6.41 7.59
N ALA A 147 8.92 -5.30 6.85
CA ALA A 147 10.07 -4.72 6.15
C ALA A 147 9.92 -3.20 5.95
N HIS A 148 9.68 -2.48 7.03
CA HIS A 148 9.49 -1.02 7.04
C HIS A 148 10.11 -0.38 8.28
N HIS A 149 10.63 0.83 8.12
CA HIS A 149 11.11 1.65 9.24
C HIS A 149 10.20 2.86 9.51
N GLN A 150 9.21 3.09 8.66
CA GLN A 150 8.17 4.10 8.85
C GLN A 150 6.83 3.43 9.08
N ALA A 151 5.90 4.15 9.69
CA ALA A 151 4.52 3.69 9.87
C ALA A 151 3.54 4.84 9.92
N VAL A 152 2.25 4.55 9.82
CA VAL A 152 1.20 5.54 10.05
C VAL A 152 1.28 6.08 11.48
N ASN A 153 1.25 7.41 11.63
CA ASN A 153 1.15 8.09 12.93
C ASN A 153 -0.28 8.56 13.17
N ARG A 154 -0.68 9.66 12.51
CA ARG A 154 -2.07 10.09 12.47
C ARG A 154 -2.72 9.49 11.24
N LEU A 155 -3.72 8.65 11.46
CA LEU A 155 -4.54 8.10 10.40
C LEU A 155 -5.48 9.19 9.87
N ALA A 156 -5.66 9.28 8.55
CA ALA A 156 -6.64 10.17 7.95
C ALA A 156 -8.08 9.81 8.38
N GLU A 157 -8.95 10.81 8.51
CA GLU A 157 -10.23 10.71 9.23
C GLU A 157 -11.15 9.60 8.71
N ASP A 158 -11.11 9.32 7.40
CA ASP A 158 -12.00 8.38 6.72
C ASP A 158 -11.54 6.92 6.73
N PHE A 159 -10.40 6.61 7.32
CA PHE A 159 -9.99 5.23 7.51
C PHE A 159 -10.58 4.59 8.77
N GLU A 160 -10.80 3.29 8.67
CA GLU A 160 -10.95 2.37 9.77
C GLU A 160 -9.70 1.51 9.86
N VAL A 161 -9.17 1.32 11.07
CA VAL A 161 -8.08 0.36 11.30
C VAL A 161 -8.68 -1.02 11.46
N GLU A 162 -8.17 -1.99 10.71
CA GLU A 162 -8.59 -3.39 10.82
C GLU A 162 -7.58 -4.23 11.60
N ALA A 163 -6.29 -3.87 11.58
CA ALA A 163 -5.27 -4.61 12.30
C ALA A 163 -4.15 -3.71 12.84
N TRP A 164 -3.57 -4.16 13.95
CA TRP A 164 -2.38 -3.61 14.57
C TRP A 164 -1.36 -4.72 14.78
N SER A 165 -0.08 -4.36 14.78
CA SER A 165 0.97 -5.17 15.39
C SER A 165 0.61 -5.45 16.85
N ALA A 166 0.59 -6.74 17.22
CA ALA A 166 0.15 -7.14 18.55
C ALA A 166 1.15 -6.77 19.67
N THR A 167 2.38 -6.35 19.31
CA THR A 167 3.45 -6.06 20.26
C THR A 167 3.60 -4.58 20.60
N ASP A 168 3.16 -3.67 19.73
CA ASP A 168 3.41 -2.22 19.87
C ASP A 168 2.33 -1.30 19.28
N ASP A 169 1.19 -1.87 18.86
CA ASP A 169 0.05 -1.15 18.32
C ASP A 169 0.34 -0.30 17.06
N ILE A 170 1.42 -0.62 16.32
CA ILE A 170 1.61 -0.06 14.97
C ILE A 170 0.47 -0.50 14.05
N ILE A 171 -0.09 0.43 13.30
CA ILE A 171 -1.18 0.15 12.35
C ILE A 171 -0.65 -0.70 11.20
N GLU A 172 -1.27 -1.86 10.98
CA GLU A 172 -0.83 -2.84 9.99
C GLU A 172 -1.82 -3.04 8.85
N GLN A 173 -3.08 -2.70 9.05
CA GLN A 173 -4.14 -2.86 8.06
C GLN A 173 -5.22 -1.80 8.26
N VAL A 174 -5.59 -1.12 7.16
CA VAL A 174 -6.64 -0.10 7.15
C VAL A 174 -7.56 -0.27 5.96
N ARG A 175 -8.78 0.22 6.12
CA ARG A 175 -9.78 0.31 5.05
C ARG A 175 -10.37 1.72 5.02
N LEU A 176 -10.46 2.33 3.86
CA LEU A 176 -11.14 3.61 3.68
C LEU A 176 -12.66 3.39 3.69
N ARG A 177 -13.39 4.19 4.46
CA ARG A 177 -14.85 4.20 4.47
C ARG A 177 -15.38 4.73 3.14
N ASN A 178 -16.59 4.32 2.78
CA ASN A 178 -17.36 4.85 1.64
C ASN A 178 -16.70 4.69 0.25
N CYS A 179 -15.67 3.84 0.11
CA CYS A 179 -15.15 3.40 -1.18
C CYS A 179 -15.48 1.91 -1.41
N PRO A 180 -15.79 1.47 -2.65
CA PRO A 180 -16.10 0.07 -2.94
C PRO A 180 -14.99 -0.90 -2.50
N PHE A 181 -13.73 -0.48 -2.66
CA PHE A 181 -12.55 -1.18 -2.14
C PHE A 181 -11.38 -0.19 -2.03
N ALA A 182 -10.98 0.20 -0.83
CA ALA A 182 -9.75 0.92 -0.62
C ALA A 182 -9.10 0.36 0.63
N PHE A 183 -8.24 -0.63 0.41
CA PHE A 183 -7.64 -1.45 1.46
C PHE A 183 -6.13 -1.26 1.41
N ALA A 184 -5.48 -1.16 2.56
CA ALA A 184 -4.04 -1.02 2.59
C ALA A 184 -3.42 -1.72 3.79
N VAL A 185 -2.26 -2.31 3.58
CA VAL A 185 -1.50 -3.08 4.56
C VAL A 185 -0.08 -2.58 4.67
N GLN A 186 0.53 -2.70 5.84
CA GLN A 186 1.89 -2.24 6.11
C GLN A 186 2.94 -3.34 5.86
N TYR A 187 2.55 -4.61 5.95
CA TYR A 187 3.34 -5.79 5.54
C TYR A 187 3.36 -6.01 4.00
N HIS A 188 4.07 -7.03 3.55
CA HIS A 188 4.29 -7.37 2.14
C HIS A 188 3.57 -8.67 1.71
N PRO A 189 2.26 -8.60 1.39
CA PRO A 189 1.50 -9.78 0.99
C PRO A 189 1.99 -10.36 -0.35
N GLU A 190 2.65 -9.57 -1.20
CA GLU A 190 3.19 -10.04 -2.47
C GLU A 190 4.31 -11.09 -2.32
N ARG A 191 4.92 -11.19 -1.14
CA ARG A 191 6.04 -12.12 -0.87
C ARG A 191 5.60 -13.47 -0.33
N GLY A 192 4.31 -13.65 0.00
CA GLY A 192 3.78 -14.85 0.63
C GLY A 192 2.58 -15.42 -0.10
N LYS A 193 2.36 -16.74 0.06
CA LYS A 193 1.21 -17.43 -0.55
C LYS A 193 -0.06 -17.38 0.29
N ILE A 194 0.07 -17.11 1.59
CA ILE A 194 -1.09 -17.06 2.50
C ILE A 194 -2.06 -15.91 2.18
N TYR A 195 -1.64 -14.97 1.34
CA TYR A 195 -2.35 -13.75 1.00
C TYR A 195 -3.15 -13.83 -0.31
N ASP A 196 -3.24 -15.00 -0.96
CA ASP A 196 -3.96 -15.17 -2.22
C ASP A 196 -5.38 -14.59 -2.16
N ALA A 197 -6.13 -14.87 -1.10
CA ALA A 197 -7.50 -14.37 -0.94
C ALA A 197 -7.60 -12.83 -0.90
N LEU A 198 -6.59 -12.14 -0.38
CA LEU A 198 -6.54 -10.68 -0.36
C LEU A 198 -6.36 -10.11 -1.77
N PHE A 199 -5.47 -10.69 -2.57
CA PHE A 199 -5.31 -10.29 -3.97
C PHE A 199 -6.56 -10.61 -4.80
N GLU A 200 -7.16 -11.79 -4.62
CA GLU A 200 -8.40 -12.15 -5.32
C GLU A 200 -9.56 -11.20 -4.99
N ASP A 201 -9.71 -10.78 -3.72
CA ASP A 201 -10.71 -9.76 -3.34
C ASP A 201 -10.42 -8.44 -4.03
N PHE A 202 -9.16 -8.00 -4.14
CA PHE A 202 -8.82 -6.80 -4.90
C PHE A 202 -9.12 -6.93 -6.40
N PHE A 203 -8.68 -8.01 -7.06
CA PHE A 203 -8.90 -8.20 -8.49
C PHE A 203 -10.38 -8.31 -8.85
N ALA A 204 -11.19 -8.97 -8.00
CA ALA A 204 -12.63 -9.06 -8.19
C ALA A 204 -13.35 -7.70 -8.14
N ARG A 205 -12.71 -6.64 -7.63
CA ARG A 205 -13.26 -5.28 -7.52
C ARG A 205 -12.88 -4.40 -8.70
N LEU A 206 -11.94 -4.84 -9.54
CA LEU A 206 -11.62 -4.16 -10.78
C LEU A 206 -12.85 -4.21 -11.68
N GLN A 207 -13.66 -3.15 -11.66
CA GLN A 207 -14.87 -3.08 -12.46
C GLN A 207 -14.50 -3.08 -13.94
N THR A 208 -15.13 -3.96 -14.72
CA THR A 208 -15.26 -3.73 -16.15
C THR A 208 -16.43 -2.78 -16.38
N ARG A 209 -16.16 -1.63 -16.99
CA ARG A 209 -17.19 -0.77 -17.59
C ARG A 209 -18.11 -1.56 -18.53
#